data_AF-A0A0C2CVE5-F1
#
_entry.id   AF-A0A0C2CVE5-F1
#
_cell.length_a   1.000
_cell.length_b   1.000
_cell.length_c   1.000
_cell.angle_alpha   90.00
_cell.angle_beta   90.00
_cell.angle_gamma   90.00
#
_symmetry.space_group_name_H-M   'P 1'
#
loop_
_entity.id
_entity.type
_entity.pdbx_description
1 polymer ?
#
loop_
_entity_poly.entity_id
_entity_poly.type
_entity_poly.pdbx_seq_one_letter_code
_entity_poly.pdbx_strand_id
1 'polypeptide(L)'
;MSGNSGQIAAIHAEPGLLRRNIALRLPTTGPQDGHFGVFLLVPNMDQSVLRISVDKKTNDLTFPRFGQPQRLGEYTVTRDRCVVLGREDAKYLYEAALADGGRVRFDLNKGFNTFEEKEGDEKLDILLDWIASQAPRGGPLKKVLHEADFLCWRGLLTRIAATPFCPRDSWEFAAARIGDVIFLCERETEETRQ
;
A
#
# COMPACT_ATOMS: atom_id res chain seq x y z
N MET A 1 -19.43 -13.96 9.28
CA MET A 1 -18.61 -12.81 9.68
C MET A 1 -17.26 -13.01 9.01
N SER A 2 -16.98 -12.25 7.95
CA SER A 2 -15.71 -12.32 7.23
C SER A 2 -15.18 -10.90 7.14
N GLY A 3 -14.37 -10.54 8.13
CA GLY A 3 -13.49 -9.40 8.04
C GLY A 3 -12.16 -9.82 7.41
N ASN A 4 -11.31 -8.83 7.17
CA ASN A 4 -9.91 -9.06 6.84
C ASN A 4 -9.08 -8.46 7.97
N SER A 5 -8.12 -9.23 8.50
CA SER A 5 -7.15 -8.75 9.48
C SER A 5 -5.98 -8.06 8.78
N GLY A 6 -5.62 -6.85 9.21
CA GLY A 6 -4.48 -6.09 8.71
C GLY A 6 -3.31 -6.09 9.71
N GLN A 7 -2.09 -6.09 9.18
CA GLN A 7 -0.87 -5.89 9.96
C GLN A 7 -0.14 -4.65 9.47
N ILE A 8 0.36 -3.85 10.42
CA ILE A 8 1.16 -2.66 10.13
C ILE A 8 2.58 -2.92 10.61
N ALA A 9 3.52 -2.72 9.70
CA ALA A 9 4.93 -2.82 9.99
C ALA A 9 5.62 -1.51 9.64
N ALA A 10 6.53 -1.07 10.51
CA ALA A 10 7.51 -0.06 10.14
C ALA A 10 8.75 -0.73 9.55
N ILE A 11 9.28 -0.11 8.50
CA ILE A 11 10.62 -0.36 7.98
C ILE A 11 11.39 0.93 8.20
N HIS A 12 12.43 0.87 9.04
CA HIS A 12 13.26 2.03 9.32
C HIS A 12 14.20 2.26 8.12
N ALA A 13 14.08 3.41 7.46
CA ALA A 13 15.05 3.88 6.48
C ALA A 13 16.13 4.73 7.19
N GLU A 14 17.38 4.63 6.74
CA GLU A 14 18.49 5.41 7.29
C GLU A 14 18.27 6.93 7.10
N PRO A 15 18.57 7.76 8.13
CA PRO A 15 18.47 9.20 8.01
C PRO A 15 19.58 9.74 7.08
N GLY A 16 19.29 9.77 5.78
CA GLY A 16 20.22 10.32 4.78
C GLY A 16 19.78 10.26 3.32
N LEU A 17 18.74 9.49 2.97
CA LEU A 17 18.48 9.16 1.56
C LEU A 17 17.38 9.98 0.85
N LEU A 18 16.54 10.76 1.55
CA LEU A 18 15.47 11.51 0.89
C LEU A 18 15.29 12.93 1.43
N ARG A 19 16.03 13.88 0.84
CA ARG A 19 15.73 15.32 0.92
C ARG A 19 15.21 15.89 -0.40
N ARG A 20 14.51 15.10 -1.21
CA ARG A 20 13.86 15.61 -2.43
C ARG A 20 12.43 15.09 -2.51
N ASN A 21 11.49 15.99 -2.73
CA ASN A 21 10.10 15.66 -3.04
C ASN A 21 10.11 14.89 -4.36
N ILE A 22 9.68 13.63 -4.34
CA ILE A 22 9.66 12.77 -5.53
C ILE A 22 8.21 12.45 -5.86
N ALA A 23 7.74 12.98 -6.98
CA ALA A 23 6.57 12.47 -7.68
C ALA A 23 7.07 11.54 -8.79
N LEU A 24 6.67 10.26 -8.76
CA LEU A 24 6.99 9.30 -9.82
C LEU A 24 5.79 9.24 -10.77
N ARG A 25 6.00 9.63 -12.03
CA ARG A 25 5.05 9.39 -13.13
C ARG A 25 5.81 8.79 -14.29
N LEU A 26 5.38 7.63 -14.77
CA LEU A 26 5.82 7.04 -16.03
C LEU A 26 4.87 7.48 -17.17
N PRO A 27 5.37 7.58 -18.42
CA PRO A 27 4.66 8.28 -19.48
C PRO A 27 3.51 7.46 -20.08
N THR A 28 2.32 8.06 -20.14
CA THR A 28 1.24 7.66 -21.05
C THR A 28 1.24 8.59 -22.26
N THR A 29 1.36 8.04 -23.47
CA THR A 29 1.29 8.76 -24.74
C THR A 29 -0.16 8.88 -25.23
N GLY A 30 -0.62 10.09 -25.58
CA GLY A 30 -1.82 10.30 -26.43
C GLY A 30 -2.78 11.41 -25.94
N PRO A 31 -3.60 11.99 -26.84
CA PRO A 31 -3.56 13.43 -27.14
C PRO A 31 -4.60 14.29 -26.43
N GLN A 32 -4.33 15.59 -26.47
CA GLN A 32 -5.09 16.67 -25.83
C GLN A 32 -6.38 17.02 -26.57
N ASP A 33 -7.43 17.36 -25.81
CA ASP A 33 -8.48 18.28 -26.24
C ASP A 33 -9.13 19.01 -25.05
N GLY A 34 -9.09 20.35 -25.11
CA GLY A 34 -10.24 21.25 -24.93
C GLY A 34 -10.93 21.47 -23.56
N HIS A 35 -10.54 22.56 -22.88
CA HIS A 35 -11.38 23.55 -22.16
C HIS A 35 -12.36 23.16 -21.02
N PHE A 36 -12.10 23.62 -19.78
CA PHE A 36 -12.72 24.78 -19.08
C PHE A 36 -12.23 24.84 -17.61
N GLY A 37 -11.93 26.04 -17.11
CA GLY A 37 -11.11 26.25 -15.92
C GLY A 37 -11.82 26.32 -14.56
N VAL A 38 -11.06 25.98 -13.52
CA VAL A 38 -11.18 26.51 -12.16
C VAL A 38 -9.75 26.80 -11.68
N PHE A 39 -9.43 28.08 -11.44
CA PHE A 39 -8.14 28.51 -10.92
C PHE A 39 -8.03 28.17 -9.43
N LEU A 40 -7.41 27.03 -9.11
CA LEU A 40 -6.67 26.89 -7.85
C LEU A 40 -5.24 27.33 -8.12
N LEU A 41 -4.75 28.29 -7.35
CA LEU A 41 -3.33 28.65 -7.26
C LEU A 41 -2.55 27.43 -6.77
N VAL A 42 -2.20 26.54 -7.70
CA VAL A 42 -1.20 25.49 -7.46
C VAL A 42 0.14 26.21 -7.44
N PRO A 43 0.86 26.26 -6.31
CA PRO A 43 2.22 26.81 -6.31
C PRO A 43 3.01 25.99 -7.32
N ASN A 44 3.67 26.71 -8.22
CA ASN A 44 4.45 26.21 -9.35
C ASN A 44 5.36 25.05 -8.89
N MET A 45 4.88 23.81 -9.05
CA MET A 45 5.68 22.62 -8.79
C MET A 45 6.64 22.53 -9.97
N ASP A 46 7.91 22.84 -9.73
CA ASP A 46 8.99 22.51 -10.63
C ASP A 46 8.96 20.99 -10.89
N GLN A 47 8.40 20.60 -12.04
CA GLN A 47 8.21 19.21 -12.44
C GLN A 47 9.52 18.63 -12.97
N SER A 48 10.54 18.53 -12.10
CA SER A 48 11.72 17.75 -12.42
C SER A 48 11.32 16.27 -12.43
N VAL A 49 11.17 15.68 -13.62
CA VAL A 49 10.89 14.24 -13.76
C VAL A 49 12.16 13.47 -13.43
N LEU A 50 12.17 12.80 -12.28
CA LEU A 50 13.22 11.84 -11.93
C LEU A 50 12.93 10.51 -12.62
N ARG A 51 13.87 10.05 -13.46
CA ARG A 51 13.81 8.73 -14.08
C ARG A 51 14.73 7.78 -13.33
N ILE A 52 14.19 6.65 -12.89
CA ILE A 52 14.93 5.61 -12.19
C ILE A 52 14.99 4.39 -13.11
N SER A 53 16.19 3.84 -13.31
CA SER A 53 16.36 2.60 -14.08
C SER A 53 15.76 1.43 -13.31
N VAL A 54 14.86 0.70 -13.96
CA VAL A 54 14.30 -0.56 -13.44
C VAL A 54 14.96 -1.79 -14.07
N ASP A 55 16.01 -1.60 -14.88
CA ASP A 55 16.71 -2.72 -15.51
C ASP A 55 17.38 -3.61 -14.45
N LYS A 56 17.17 -4.92 -14.58
CA LYS A 56 17.71 -5.93 -13.65
C LYS A 56 19.22 -5.83 -13.53
N LYS A 57 19.96 -5.70 -14.64
CA LYS A 57 21.43 -5.68 -14.63
C LYS A 57 21.95 -4.44 -13.92
N THR A 58 21.31 -3.29 -14.13
CA THR A 58 21.68 -2.04 -13.43
C THR A 58 21.43 -2.08 -11.93
N ASN A 59 20.52 -2.94 -11.47
CA ASN A 59 20.15 -3.10 -10.06
C ASN A 59 20.69 -4.41 -9.45
N ASP A 60 21.53 -5.17 -10.16
CA ASP A 60 22.17 -6.42 -9.69
C ASP A 60 23.37 -6.09 -8.78
N LEU A 61 23.08 -5.33 -7.72
CA LEU A 61 24.03 -4.86 -6.72
C LEU A 61 23.96 -5.76 -5.48
N THR A 62 24.85 -5.53 -4.52
CA THR A 62 24.79 -6.20 -3.22
C THR A 62 23.41 -5.98 -2.57
N PHE A 63 22.86 -7.05 -1.99
CA PHE A 63 21.57 -6.98 -1.31
C PHE A 63 21.59 -5.86 -0.25
N PRO A 64 20.62 -4.93 -0.28
CA PRO A 64 20.63 -3.79 0.62
C PRO A 64 20.38 -4.24 2.06
N ARG A 65 20.68 -3.36 3.02
CA ARG A 65 20.24 -3.60 4.40
C ARG A 65 18.71 -3.62 4.43
N PHE A 66 18.16 -4.74 4.86
CA PHE A 66 16.74 -4.91 5.09
C PHE A 66 16.53 -5.31 6.55
N GLY A 67 16.06 -4.35 7.35
CA GLY A 67 15.77 -4.59 8.76
C GLY A 67 14.64 -5.61 8.94
N GLN A 68 14.67 -6.34 10.05
CA GLN A 68 13.56 -7.23 10.38
C GLN A 68 12.29 -6.41 10.60
N PRO A 69 11.18 -6.71 9.89
CA PRO A 69 9.93 -5.99 10.08
C PRO A 69 9.46 -6.06 11.53
N GLN A 70 9.09 -4.92 12.09
CA GLN A 70 8.51 -4.84 13.44
C GLN A 70 7.02 -4.57 13.33
N ARG A 71 6.22 -5.40 14.01
CA ARG A 71 4.77 -5.22 14.08
C ARG A 71 4.46 -4.08 15.05
N LEU A 72 3.86 -3.01 14.53
CA LEU A 72 3.45 -1.85 15.32
C LEU A 72 2.08 -2.04 15.97
N GLY A 73 1.19 -2.73 15.27
CA GLY A 73 -0.15 -3.00 15.73
C GLY A 73 -0.90 -3.93 14.79
N GLU A 74 -2.10 -4.29 15.23
CA GLU A 74 -3.03 -5.16 14.52
C GLU A 74 -4.43 -4.56 14.61
N TYR A 75 -5.18 -4.73 13.54
CA TYR A 75 -6.58 -4.35 13.49
C TYR A 75 -7.37 -5.32 12.62
N THR A 76 -8.67 -5.32 12.85
CA THR A 76 -9.66 -6.04 12.06
C THR A 76 -10.54 -5.04 11.32
N VAL A 77 -10.83 -5.31 10.05
CA VAL A 77 -11.87 -4.60 9.30
C VAL A 77 -13.13 -5.42 9.37
N THR A 78 -14.18 -4.88 9.98
CA THR A 78 -15.48 -5.56 10.10
C THR A 78 -16.19 -5.65 8.76
N ARG A 79 -17.32 -6.38 8.72
CA ARG A 79 -18.19 -6.45 7.54
C ARG A 79 -18.64 -5.07 7.08
N ASP A 80 -18.96 -4.18 8.03
CA ASP A 80 -19.39 -2.80 7.79
C ASP A 80 -18.21 -1.84 7.52
N ARG A 81 -17.04 -2.38 7.14
CA ARG A 81 -15.81 -1.65 6.82
C ARG A 81 -15.30 -0.75 7.95
N CYS A 82 -15.60 -1.08 9.21
CA CYS A 82 -15.10 -0.35 10.37
C CYS A 82 -13.81 -0.97 10.92
N VAL A 83 -12.88 -0.12 11.37
CA VAL A 83 -11.64 -0.56 12.02
C VAL A 83 -11.91 -0.87 13.50
N VAL A 84 -11.59 -2.10 13.90
CA VAL A 84 -11.59 -2.54 15.31
C VAL A 84 -10.17 -2.94 15.69
N LEU A 85 -9.71 -2.52 16.87
CA LEU A 85 -8.36 -2.80 17.32
C LEU A 85 -8.19 -4.27 17.73
N GLY A 86 -7.02 -4.81 17.40
CA GLY A 86 -6.68 -6.19 17.70
C GLY A 86 -7.01 -7.15 16.57
N ARG A 87 -7.11 -8.42 16.94
CA ARG A 87 -7.02 -9.56 16.01
C ARG A 87 -8.21 -10.50 16.09
N GLU A 88 -9.38 -9.93 16.38
CA GLU A 88 -10.62 -10.69 16.60
C GLU A 88 -10.97 -11.61 15.42
N ASP A 89 -10.67 -11.19 14.18
CA ASP A 89 -10.93 -11.99 12.98
C ASP A 89 -9.67 -12.65 12.40
N ALA A 90 -8.58 -12.69 13.17
CA ALA A 90 -7.38 -13.41 12.76
C ALA A 90 -7.65 -14.91 12.75
N LYS A 91 -7.58 -15.51 11.56
CA LYS A 91 -7.75 -16.95 11.36
C LYS A 91 -6.50 -17.70 11.80
N TYR A 92 -6.70 -18.88 12.36
CA TYR A 92 -5.63 -19.77 12.75
C TYR A 92 -5.49 -20.88 11.72
N LEU A 93 -4.26 -21.30 11.46
CA LEU A 93 -4.00 -22.48 10.64
C LEU A 93 -4.60 -23.70 11.35
N TYR A 94 -5.55 -24.37 10.70
CA TYR A 94 -6.14 -25.59 11.23
C TYR A 94 -5.25 -26.78 10.90
N GLU A 95 -4.29 -27.07 11.77
CA GLU A 95 -3.24 -28.08 11.54
C GLU A 95 -3.79 -29.49 11.28
N ALA A 96 -4.96 -29.83 11.83
CA ALA A 96 -5.58 -31.13 11.58
C ALA A 96 -5.96 -31.34 10.10
N ALA A 97 -6.18 -30.26 9.32
CA ALA A 97 -6.35 -30.37 7.87
C ALA A 97 -5.06 -30.84 7.13
N LEU A 98 -3.91 -30.83 7.81
CA LEU A 98 -2.62 -31.24 7.26
C LEU A 98 -2.22 -32.67 7.67
N ALA A 99 -2.97 -33.32 8.57
CA ALA A 99 -2.61 -34.60 9.17
C ALA A 99 -2.39 -35.73 8.14
N ASP A 100 -3.14 -35.73 7.03
CA ASP A 100 -3.04 -36.73 5.95
C ASP A 100 -2.04 -36.32 4.85
N GLY A 101 -0.88 -35.79 5.26
CA GLY A 101 0.16 -35.31 4.34
C GLY A 101 -0.30 -34.15 3.45
N GLY A 102 -1.25 -33.35 3.94
CA GLY A 102 -1.79 -32.18 3.23
C GLY A 102 -2.69 -32.50 2.03
N ARG A 103 -3.14 -33.75 1.85
CA ARG A 103 -4.06 -34.10 0.77
C ARG A 103 -5.46 -33.57 1.07
N VAL A 104 -5.83 -32.49 0.39
CA VAL A 104 -7.13 -31.84 0.55
C VAL A 104 -8.00 -32.01 -0.70
N ARG A 105 -9.32 -32.10 -0.50
CA ARG A 105 -10.33 -32.11 -1.58
C ARG A 105 -11.31 -30.96 -1.38
N PHE A 106 -10.79 -29.74 -1.34
CA PHE A 106 -11.62 -28.55 -1.19
C PHE A 106 -12.31 -28.22 -2.50
N ASP A 107 -13.64 -28.12 -2.45
CA ASP A 107 -14.43 -27.58 -3.56
C ASP A 107 -14.58 -26.08 -3.37
N LEU A 108 -13.85 -25.31 -4.18
CA LEU A 108 -13.82 -23.84 -4.11
C LEU A 108 -15.09 -23.18 -4.68
N ASN A 109 -16.00 -23.95 -5.31
CA ASN A 109 -17.27 -23.41 -5.79
C ASN A 109 -18.33 -23.33 -4.68
N LYS A 110 -18.12 -24.04 -3.55
CA LYS A 110 -19.08 -24.01 -2.43
C LYS A 110 -19.16 -22.61 -1.83
N GLY A 111 -20.38 -22.06 -1.83
CA GLY A 111 -20.66 -20.73 -1.29
C GLY A 111 -20.48 -19.58 -2.27
N PHE A 112 -20.16 -19.86 -3.56
CA PHE A 112 -20.01 -18.82 -4.59
C PHE A 112 -21.29 -17.99 -4.79
N ASN A 113 -22.46 -18.62 -4.73
CA ASN A 113 -23.76 -17.95 -4.85
C ASN A 113 -24.14 -17.06 -3.65
N THR A 114 -23.42 -17.20 -2.53
CA THR A 114 -23.57 -16.39 -1.31
C THR A 114 -22.33 -15.53 -1.05
N PHE A 115 -21.43 -15.41 -2.03
CA PHE A 115 -20.23 -14.59 -1.92
C PHE A 115 -20.61 -13.12 -1.86
N GLU A 116 -20.07 -12.43 -0.86
CA GLU A 116 -20.20 -10.98 -0.71
C GLU A 116 -18.89 -10.35 -1.17
N GLU A 117 -18.94 -9.65 -2.31
CA GLU A 117 -17.78 -8.95 -2.85
C GLU A 117 -17.45 -7.70 -2.02
N LYS A 118 -16.16 -7.36 -1.96
CA LYS A 118 -15.74 -6.09 -1.36
C LYS A 118 -16.11 -4.96 -2.31
N GLU A 119 -16.94 -4.03 -1.83
CA GLU A 119 -17.26 -2.81 -2.58
C GLU A 119 -16.19 -1.73 -2.40
N GLY A 120 -15.84 -1.06 -3.50
CA GLY A 120 -15.07 0.19 -3.50
C GLY A 120 -13.55 0.07 -3.31
N ASP A 121 -12.87 1.15 -3.72
CA ASP A 121 -11.44 1.37 -3.48
C ASP A 121 -11.25 2.16 -2.18
N GLU A 122 -10.76 1.46 -1.15
CA GLU A 122 -10.51 2.03 0.17
C GLU A 122 -9.22 2.84 0.26
N LYS A 123 -8.41 2.91 -0.80
CA LYS A 123 -7.16 3.67 -0.84
C LYS A 123 -6.35 3.45 0.44
N LEU A 124 -6.03 4.49 1.20
CA LEU A 124 -5.38 4.39 2.50
C LEU A 124 -6.36 4.55 3.68
N ASP A 125 -7.66 4.65 3.44
CA ASP A 125 -8.67 5.10 4.42
C ASP A 125 -8.67 4.22 5.67
N ILE A 126 -8.69 2.90 5.50
CA ILE A 126 -8.60 1.93 6.61
C ILE A 126 -7.31 2.11 7.44
N LEU A 127 -6.19 2.39 6.78
CA LEU A 127 -4.91 2.61 7.46
C LEU A 127 -4.91 3.96 8.18
N LEU A 128 -5.52 4.99 7.60
CA LEU A 128 -5.68 6.31 8.20
C LEU A 128 -6.62 6.27 9.42
N ASP A 129 -7.70 5.50 9.35
CA ASP A 129 -8.62 5.27 10.47
C ASP A 129 -7.91 4.57 11.63
N TRP A 130 -7.06 3.57 11.33
CA TRP A 130 -6.22 2.97 12.34
C TRP A 130 -5.28 4.00 12.99
N ILE A 131 -4.56 4.81 12.21
CA ILE A 131 -3.67 5.85 12.77
C ILE A 131 -4.45 6.82 13.65
N ALA A 132 -5.61 7.27 13.19
CA ALA A 132 -6.48 8.19 13.91
C ALA A 132 -6.99 7.58 15.24
N SER A 133 -7.20 6.25 15.28
CA SER A 133 -7.58 5.53 16.49
C SER A 133 -6.43 5.37 17.51
N GLN A 134 -5.17 5.38 17.06
CA GLN A 134 -4.00 5.23 17.93
C GLN A 134 -3.57 6.55 18.59
N ALA A 135 -4.05 7.70 18.09
CA ALA A 135 -3.55 9.01 18.46
C ALA A 135 -4.58 9.85 19.22
N PRO A 136 -4.24 10.50 20.35
CA PRO A 136 -5.04 11.61 20.84
C PRO A 136 -5.04 12.73 19.77
N ARG A 137 -6.20 13.38 19.58
CA ARG A 137 -6.34 14.47 18.58
C ARG A 137 -5.23 15.51 18.75
N GLY A 138 -4.46 15.75 17.69
CA GLY A 138 -3.33 16.70 17.70
C GLY A 138 -1.97 16.13 18.15
N GLY A 139 -1.87 14.82 18.41
CA GLY A 139 -0.60 14.17 18.72
C GLY A 139 0.38 14.12 17.53
N PRO A 140 1.70 13.99 17.79
CA PRO A 140 2.71 13.94 16.74
C PRO A 140 2.62 12.65 15.92
N LEU A 141 2.41 12.78 14.60
CA LEU A 141 2.23 11.67 13.66
C LEU A 141 3.39 10.66 13.69
N LYS A 142 4.64 11.15 13.71
CA LYS A 142 5.83 10.27 13.75
C LYS A 142 5.86 9.36 14.98
N LYS A 143 5.34 9.82 16.12
CA LYS A 143 5.26 8.98 17.32
C LYS A 143 4.31 7.79 17.13
N VAL A 144 3.17 8.01 16.48
CA VAL A 144 2.18 6.96 16.18
C VAL A 144 2.75 5.97 15.15
N LEU A 145 3.54 6.48 14.21
CA LEU A 145 4.16 5.70 13.15
C LEU A 145 5.58 5.22 13.49
N HIS A 146 5.99 5.29 14.76
CA HIS A 146 7.30 4.83 15.23
C HIS A 146 8.48 5.35 14.39
N GLU A 147 8.49 6.65 14.14
CA GLU A 147 9.51 7.37 13.37
C GLU A 147 9.62 6.97 11.88
N ALA A 148 8.63 6.24 11.34
CA ALA A 148 8.61 5.86 9.94
C ALA A 148 8.61 7.08 8.99
N ASP A 149 9.36 6.95 7.90
CA ASP A 149 9.44 8.00 6.86
C ASP A 149 8.39 7.83 5.77
N PHE A 150 7.91 6.60 5.56
CA PHE A 150 6.93 6.25 4.54
C PHE A 150 5.76 5.49 5.14
N LEU A 151 4.57 5.73 4.57
CA LEU A 151 3.36 4.99 4.87
C LEU A 151 2.67 4.56 3.58
N CYS A 152 2.43 3.26 3.44
CA CYS A 152 1.75 2.68 2.29
C CYS A 152 1.26 1.26 2.60
N TRP A 153 0.45 0.69 1.71
CA TRP A 153 0.17 -0.74 1.76
C TRP A 153 1.38 -1.56 1.32
N ARG A 154 1.54 -2.73 1.93
CA ARG A 154 2.55 -3.73 1.53
C ARG A 154 2.46 -4.09 0.04
N GLY A 155 1.25 -4.10 -0.54
CA GLY A 155 1.03 -4.40 -1.96
C GLY A 155 1.85 -3.48 -2.87
N LEU A 156 1.90 -2.18 -2.56
CA LEU A 156 2.69 -1.20 -3.32
C LEU A 156 4.19 -1.49 -3.25
N LEU A 157 4.72 -1.83 -2.07
CA LEU A 157 6.14 -2.23 -1.93
C LEU A 157 6.45 -3.49 -2.72
N THR A 158 5.49 -4.42 -2.81
CA THR A 158 5.63 -5.64 -3.60
C THR A 158 5.69 -5.31 -5.09
N ARG A 159 4.82 -4.41 -5.59
CA ARG A 159 4.88 -3.92 -6.98
C ARG A 159 6.19 -3.21 -7.29
N ILE A 160 6.66 -2.32 -6.40
CA ILE A 160 7.96 -1.66 -6.54
C ILE A 160 9.07 -2.71 -6.67
N ALA A 161 9.13 -3.69 -5.77
CA ALA A 161 10.16 -4.72 -5.77
C ALA A 161 10.08 -5.65 -7.00
N ALA A 162 8.89 -5.91 -7.52
CA ALA A 162 8.67 -6.75 -8.69
C ALA A 162 8.89 -6.04 -10.03
N THR A 163 8.95 -4.69 -10.03
CA THR A 163 9.02 -3.88 -11.27
C THR A 163 10.11 -4.32 -12.25
N PRO A 164 11.35 -4.65 -11.82
CA PRO A 164 12.39 -5.14 -12.74
C PRO A 164 12.05 -6.45 -13.48
N PHE A 165 11.07 -7.22 -12.98
CA PHE A 165 10.71 -8.54 -13.48
C PHE A 165 9.33 -8.57 -14.18
N CYS A 166 8.53 -7.52 -14.04
CA CYS A 166 7.20 -7.39 -14.61
C CYS A 166 7.10 -6.19 -15.59
N PRO A 167 7.85 -6.15 -16.70
CA PRO A 167 7.93 -4.96 -17.56
C PRO A 167 6.65 -4.64 -18.34
N ARG A 168 5.65 -5.53 -18.31
CA ARG A 168 4.34 -5.33 -18.97
C ARG A 168 3.26 -4.82 -18.02
N ASP A 169 3.52 -4.83 -16.72
CA ASP A 169 2.54 -4.45 -15.72
C ASP A 169 2.79 -2.99 -15.34
N SER A 170 2.05 -2.08 -15.97
CA SER A 170 2.11 -0.65 -15.63
C SER A 170 1.39 -0.40 -14.31
N TRP A 171 1.97 0.45 -13.47
CA TRP A 171 1.37 0.84 -12.20
C TRP A 171 1.74 2.29 -11.87
N GLU A 172 0.88 2.94 -11.09
CA GLU A 172 1.12 4.30 -10.63
C GLU A 172 0.64 4.47 -9.18
N PHE A 173 1.14 5.50 -8.51
CA PHE A 173 0.72 5.86 -7.17
C PHE A 173 0.84 7.36 -6.97
N ALA A 174 -0.03 7.90 -6.11
CA ALA A 174 0.10 9.25 -5.61
C ALA A 174 1.03 9.26 -4.39
N ALA A 175 1.90 10.26 -4.30
CA ALA A 175 2.72 10.52 -3.12
C ALA A 175 2.35 11.88 -2.52
N ALA A 176 2.14 11.94 -1.21
CA ALA A 176 1.86 13.18 -0.48
C ALA A 176 2.66 13.22 0.82
N ARG A 177 3.29 14.36 1.12
CA ARG A 177 3.99 14.57 2.39
C ARG A 177 3.06 15.27 3.39
N ILE A 178 2.85 14.65 4.55
CA ILE A 178 2.07 15.22 5.66
C ILE A 178 2.98 15.24 6.89
N GLY A 179 3.37 16.43 7.34
CA GLY A 179 4.45 16.59 8.31
C GLY A 179 5.77 16.04 7.75
N ASP A 180 6.38 15.11 8.48
CA ASP A 180 7.64 14.46 8.10
C ASP A 180 7.46 13.02 7.61
N VAL A 181 6.24 12.65 7.18
CA VAL A 181 5.92 11.31 6.67
C VAL A 181 5.38 11.42 5.24
N ILE A 182 5.86 10.54 4.36
CA ILE A 182 5.43 10.44 2.96
C ILE A 182 4.42 9.30 2.80
N PHE A 183 3.20 9.65 2.42
CA PHE A 183 2.10 8.73 2.16
C PHE A 183 2.13 8.32 0.69
N LEU A 184 2.15 7.02 0.41
CA LEU A 184 2.10 6.47 -0.94
C LEU A 184 0.80 5.68 -1.11
N CYS A 185 -0.04 6.14 -2.03
CA CYS A 185 -1.33 5.54 -2.34
C CYS A 185 -1.34 5.07 -3.79
N GLU A 186 -1.36 3.75 -3.99
CA GLU A 186 -1.53 3.14 -5.31
C GLU A 186 -2.82 3.65 -5.98
N ARG A 187 -2.78 3.76 -7.32
CA ARG A 187 -3.96 4.02 -8.14
C ARG A 187 -4.14 2.86 -9.10
N GLU A 188 -5.39 2.52 -9.36
CA GLU A 188 -5.72 1.66 -10.47
C GLU A 188 -5.40 2.38 -11.77
N THR A 189 -4.65 1.71 -12.64
CA THR A 189 -4.46 2.12 -14.02
C THR A 189 -5.68 1.72 -14.84
N GLU A 190 -5.95 2.40 -15.95
CA GLU A 190 -7.03 2.05 -16.89
C GLU A 190 -6.97 0.57 -17.36
N GLU A 191 -5.79 -0.03 -17.38
CA GLU A 191 -5.55 -1.44 -17.74
C GLU A 191 -6.02 -2.41 -16.64
N THR A 192 -6.03 -1.98 -15.37
CA THR A 192 -6.44 -2.81 -14.22
C THR A 192 -7.93 -2.66 -13.89
N ARG A 193 -8.63 -1.71 -14.53
CA ARG A 193 -10.09 -1.47 -14.35
C ARG A 193 -10.98 -2.39 -15.19
N GLN A 194 -10.41 -3.22 -16.07
CA GLN A 194 -11.13 -4.14 -16.96
C GLN A 194 -11.15 -5.55 -16.39
#